data_AF-A0A847SA97-F1
#
_entry.id   AF-A0A847SA97-F1
#
_cell.length_a   1.000
_cell.length_b   1.000
_cell.length_c   1.000
_cell.angle_alpha   90.00
_cell.angle_beta   90.00
_cell.angle_gamma   90.00
#
_symmetry.space_group_name_H-M   'P 1'
#
loop_
_entity.id
_entity.type
_entity.pdbx_description
1 polymer ?
#
loop_
_entity_poly.entity_id
_entity_poly.type
_entity_poly.pdbx_seq_one_letter_code
_entity_poly.pdbx_strand_id
1 'polypeptide(L)'
;MGAIVIIGSVDLDNPIDIECRTSFLHKSYWGAFSDMLDEVLLPDFVKVHKSIKSEGWDFLWHLVFSELPREEFNLVIRLIKAHVTSSPPWHHRDYVLDEENYKKMAFDVWTDEIEPKMMKDPRYEPAA
;
A
#
# COMPACT_ATOMS: atom_id res chain seq x y z
N MET A 1 -17.23 -2.41 -5.16
CA MET A 1 -16.65 -1.09 -4.84
C MET A 1 -15.15 -1.29 -4.68
N GLY A 2 -14.34 -0.54 -5.44
CA GLY A 2 -12.87 -0.60 -5.38
C GLY A 2 -12.29 0.28 -4.28
N ALA A 3 -10.97 0.46 -4.28
CA ALA A 3 -10.26 1.42 -3.42
C ALA A 3 -9.79 2.65 -4.24
N ILE A 4 -9.42 3.71 -3.54
CA ILE A 4 -8.74 4.86 -4.14
C ILE A 4 -7.34 4.89 -3.56
N VAL A 5 -6.34 4.78 -4.42
CA VAL A 5 -4.94 4.90 -4.00
C VAL A 5 -4.32 6.09 -4.70
N ILE A 6 -3.67 6.95 -3.94
CA ILE A 6 -3.04 8.17 -4.43
C ILE A 6 -1.52 7.97 -4.34
N ILE A 7 -0.88 7.82 -5.50
CA ILE A 7 0.56 7.59 -5.63
C ILE A 7 1.14 8.71 -6.49
N GLY A 8 1.70 9.75 -5.88
CA GLY A 8 2.32 10.84 -6.63
C GLY A 8 2.72 11.98 -5.72
N SER A 9 3.92 12.54 -5.90
CA SER A 9 4.25 13.82 -5.29
C SER A 9 3.32 14.89 -5.88
N VAL A 10 2.65 15.68 -5.05
CA VAL A 10 1.97 16.90 -5.51
C VAL A 10 3.06 17.92 -5.86
N ASP A 11 3.67 17.76 -7.02
CA ASP A 11 4.42 18.85 -7.64
C ASP A 11 3.36 19.77 -8.29
N LEU A 12 3.13 20.93 -7.70
CA LEU A 12 2.05 21.87 -8.09
C LEU A 12 2.14 22.31 -9.56
N ASP A 13 3.33 22.21 -10.15
CA ASP A 13 3.58 22.57 -11.56
C ASP A 13 3.35 21.40 -12.54
N ASN A 14 3.27 20.16 -12.06
CA ASN A 14 3.04 18.97 -12.90
C ASN A 14 2.49 17.81 -12.05
N PRO A 15 1.22 17.88 -11.60
CA PRO A 15 0.67 16.86 -10.72
C PRO A 15 0.58 15.54 -11.50
N ILE A 16 1.47 14.62 -11.17
CA ILE A 16 1.27 13.21 -11.49
C ILE A 16 0.28 12.69 -10.45
N ASP A 17 -0.98 13.10 -10.57
CA ASP A 17 -2.08 12.42 -9.91
C ASP A 17 -2.19 11.05 -10.58
N ILE A 18 -1.42 10.08 -10.09
CA ILE A 18 -1.77 8.68 -10.30
C ILE A 18 -2.90 8.40 -9.31
N GLU A 19 -4.08 8.95 -9.62
CA GLU A 19 -5.33 8.51 -9.03
C GLU A 19 -5.53 7.08 -9.52
N CYS A 20 -5.07 6.13 -8.71
CA CYS A 20 -5.40 4.73 -8.91
C CYS A 20 -6.86 4.57 -8.48
N ARG A 21 -7.79 4.90 -9.37
CA ARG A 21 -9.16 4.39 -9.30
C ARG A 21 -9.05 2.92 -9.61
N THR A 22 -8.97 2.11 -8.57
CA THR A 22 -8.46 0.76 -8.72
C THR A 22 -9.37 -0.09 -9.58
N SER A 23 -8.69 -0.88 -10.40
CA SER A 23 -9.05 -1.99 -11.25
C SER A 23 -10.18 -2.93 -10.80
N PHE A 24 -10.55 -3.83 -11.72
CA PHE A 24 -11.55 -4.91 -11.61
C PHE A 24 -11.37 -5.87 -10.41
N LEU A 25 -10.38 -5.66 -9.54
CA LEU A 25 -10.14 -6.49 -8.36
C LEU A 25 -11.24 -6.30 -7.31
N HIS A 26 -11.65 -7.43 -6.72
CA HIS A 26 -12.72 -7.47 -5.73
C HIS A 26 -12.32 -6.71 -4.46
N LYS A 27 -13.29 -6.13 -3.73
CA LYS A 27 -13.06 -5.35 -2.49
C LYS A 27 -12.17 -6.07 -1.46
N SER A 28 -12.25 -7.40 -1.40
CA SER A 28 -11.44 -8.22 -0.50
C SER A 28 -9.93 -8.08 -0.73
N TYR A 29 -9.49 -7.84 -1.96
CA TYR A 29 -8.08 -7.67 -2.30
C TYR A 29 -7.49 -6.41 -1.67
N TRP A 30 -8.23 -5.31 -1.79
CA TRP A 30 -7.85 -4.04 -1.15
C TRP A 30 -7.84 -4.13 0.37
N GLY A 31 -8.65 -5.03 0.94
CA GLY A 31 -8.72 -5.24 2.39
C GLY A 31 -7.49 -5.99 2.85
N ALA A 32 -7.14 -7.05 2.12
CA ALA A 32 -5.92 -7.79 2.37
C ALA A 32 -4.67 -6.91 2.24
N PHE A 33 -4.62 -6.03 1.23
CA PHE A 33 -3.52 -5.09 1.08
C PHE A 33 -3.45 -4.07 2.23
N SER A 34 -4.60 -3.53 2.65
CA SER A 34 -4.70 -2.64 3.82
C SER A 34 -4.19 -3.32 5.10
N ASP A 35 -4.54 -4.58 5.29
CA ASP A 35 -4.10 -5.38 6.44
C ASP A 35 -2.62 -5.74 6.36
N MET A 36 -2.07 -5.93 5.16
CA MET A 36 -0.63 -6.10 4.96
C MET A 36 0.14 -4.84 5.37
N LEU A 37 -0.37 -3.64 5.07
CA LEU A 37 0.24 -2.39 5.53
C LEU A 37 0.25 -2.31 7.06
N ASP A 38 -0.76 -2.86 7.73
CA ASP A 38 -0.78 -2.97 9.19
C ASP A 38 0.35 -3.88 9.69
N GLU A 39 0.51 -5.07 9.10
CA GLU A 39 1.61 -5.99 9.43
C GLU A 39 3.00 -5.37 9.26
N VAL A 40 3.19 -4.62 8.17
CA VAL A 40 4.50 -4.10 7.76
C VAL A 40 4.88 -2.84 8.51
N LEU A 41 3.92 -1.95 8.81
CA LEU A 41 4.20 -0.60 9.27
C LEU A 41 3.79 -0.33 10.72
N LEU A 42 2.75 -0.97 11.27
CA LEU A 42 2.33 -0.69 12.65
C LEU A 42 3.38 -1.03 13.71
N PRO A 43 4.19 -2.11 13.61
CA PRO A 43 5.13 -2.45 14.66
C PRO A 43 6.16 -1.35 14.94
N ASP A 44 6.74 -0.77 13.87
CA ASP A 44 7.91 0.12 13.98
C ASP A 44 7.71 1.51 13.34
N PHE A 45 6.71 1.68 12.47
CA PHE A 45 6.53 2.86 11.61
C PHE A 45 5.13 3.47 11.71
N VAL A 46 4.58 3.55 12.93
CA VAL A 46 3.22 4.07 13.22
C VAL A 46 2.92 5.42 12.57
N LYS A 47 3.91 6.34 12.52
CA LYS A 47 3.71 7.65 11.90
C LYS A 47 3.50 7.55 10.39
N VAL A 48 4.34 6.78 9.71
CA VAL A 48 4.24 6.53 8.26
C VAL A 48 2.94 5.81 7.93
N HIS A 49 2.58 4.81 8.75
CA HIS A 49 1.31 4.11 8.67
C HIS A 49 0.11 5.08 8.71
N LYS A 50 0.06 5.97 9.70
CA LYS A 50 -1.01 6.96 9.84
C LYS A 50 -1.07 7.95 8.69
N SER A 51 0.08 8.35 8.12
CA SER A 51 0.11 9.20 6.92
C SER A 51 -0.52 8.49 5.71
N ILE A 52 -0.28 7.19 5.56
CA ILE A 52 -0.87 6.40 4.46
C ILE A 52 -2.35 6.11 4.70
N LYS A 53 -2.70 5.77 5.95
CA LYS A 53 -4.03 5.33 6.39
C LYS A 53 -4.68 6.37 7.31
N SER A 54 -5.01 7.56 6.78
CA SER A 54 -5.62 8.63 7.59
C SER A 54 -7.00 8.24 8.15
N GLU A 55 -7.38 8.75 9.34
CA GLU A 55 -8.49 8.27 10.19
C GLU A 55 -9.94 8.40 9.60
N GLY A 56 -10.11 8.67 8.30
CA GLY A 56 -11.40 8.79 7.61
C GLY A 56 -11.95 7.48 7.00
N TRP A 57 -11.68 6.33 7.62
CA TRP A 57 -11.92 4.98 7.07
C TRP A 57 -13.40 4.57 6.89
N ASP A 58 -14.34 5.34 7.42
CA ASP A 58 -15.74 4.93 7.53
C ASP A 58 -16.50 4.91 6.19
N PHE A 59 -16.01 5.57 5.14
CA PHE A 59 -16.77 5.71 3.89
C PHE A 59 -16.00 5.41 2.60
N LEU A 60 -14.67 5.60 2.55
CA LEU A 60 -13.86 5.32 1.37
C LEU A 60 -12.47 4.78 1.75
N TRP A 61 -12.01 3.75 1.03
CA TRP A 61 -10.75 3.06 1.31
C TRP A 61 -9.63 3.83 0.63
N HIS A 62 -9.14 4.87 1.30
CA HIS A 62 -8.09 5.75 0.79
C HIS A 62 -6.72 5.33 1.33
N LEU A 63 -5.79 5.06 0.42
CA LEU A 63 -4.38 4.89 0.74
C LEU A 63 -3.59 6.03 0.09
N VAL A 64 -2.93 6.84 0.90
CA VAL A 64 -2.30 8.09 0.44
C VAL A 64 -0.79 8.02 0.60
N PHE A 65 -0.08 7.78 -0.51
CA PHE A 65 1.38 7.78 -0.54
C PHE A 65 1.96 9.12 -1.03
N SER A 66 1.11 10.04 -1.48
CA SER A 66 1.51 11.34 -2.02
C SER A 66 2.18 12.25 -1.00
N GLU A 67 1.75 12.18 0.25
CA GLU A 67 2.24 13.03 1.34
C GLU A 67 3.55 12.51 1.97
N LEU A 68 3.99 11.30 1.59
CA LEU A 68 5.23 10.76 2.11
C LEU A 68 6.45 11.52 1.56
N PRO A 69 7.37 11.98 2.41
CA PRO A 69 8.66 12.46 1.94
C PRO A 69 9.43 11.34 1.24
N ARG A 70 10.35 11.71 0.36
CA ARG A 70 11.15 10.81 -0.48
C ARG A 70 11.75 9.63 0.30
N GLU A 71 12.30 9.89 1.48
CA GLU A 71 12.93 8.89 2.35
C GLU A 71 11.93 7.85 2.86
N GLU A 72 10.78 8.30 3.36
CA GLU A 72 9.70 7.43 3.87
C GLU A 72 9.03 6.67 2.72
N PHE A 73 8.85 7.30 1.56
CA PHE A 73 8.31 6.66 0.37
C PHE A 73 9.17 5.44 -0.05
N ASN A 74 10.48 5.61 -0.14
CA ASN A 74 11.40 4.51 -0.46
C ASN A 74 11.52 3.48 0.66
N LEU A 75 11.46 3.92 1.93
CA LEU A 75 11.40 3.02 3.07
C LEU A 75 10.21 2.07 2.96
N VAL A 76 9.01 2.60 2.71
CA VAL A 76 7.78 1.80 2.58
C VAL A 76 7.90 0.79 1.44
N ILE A 77 8.38 1.19 0.26
CA ILE A 77 8.60 0.28 -0.86
C ILE A 77 9.53 -0.88 -0.47
N ARG A 78 10.65 -0.58 0.21
CA ARG A 78 11.60 -1.61 0.65
C ARG A 78 10.97 -2.57 1.66
N LEU A 79 10.23 -2.05 2.63
CA LEU A 79 9.58 -2.86 3.67
C LEU A 79 8.52 -3.78 3.06
N ILE A 80 7.67 -3.27 2.17
CA ILE A 80 6.66 -4.10 1.50
C ILE A 80 7.33 -5.16 0.61
N LYS A 81 8.33 -4.80 -0.20
CA LYS A 81 9.09 -5.77 -1.02
C LYS A 81 9.73 -6.86 -0.17
N ALA A 82 10.35 -6.49 0.94
CA ALA A 82 10.96 -7.45 1.86
C ALA A 82 9.91 -8.38 2.47
N HIS A 83 8.74 -7.85 2.84
CA HIS A 83 7.62 -8.63 3.38
C HIS A 83 7.02 -9.60 2.36
N VAL A 84 6.78 -9.14 1.13
CA VAL A 84 6.29 -9.99 0.03
C VAL A 84 7.31 -11.09 -0.30
N THR A 85 8.60 -10.76 -0.32
CA THR A 85 9.67 -11.71 -0.66
C THR A 85 9.87 -12.77 0.44
N SER A 86 9.89 -12.34 1.71
CA SER A 86 10.07 -13.26 2.84
C SER A 86 8.80 -14.03 3.19
N SER A 87 7.62 -13.52 2.79
CA SER A 87 6.29 -14.08 3.02
C SER A 87 6.11 -14.63 4.45
N PRO A 88 6.30 -13.79 5.48
CA PRO A 88 6.22 -14.25 6.85
C PRO A 88 4.79 -14.67 7.21
N PRO A 89 4.61 -15.47 8.28
CA PRO A 89 3.30 -15.66 8.92
C PRO A 89 2.68 -14.29 9.23
N TRP A 90 1.36 -14.15 8.99
CA TRP A 90 0.64 -12.94 9.40
C TRP A 90 -0.04 -13.21 10.74
N HIS A 91 -0.39 -12.15 11.46
CA HIS A 91 -1.22 -12.32 12.64
C HIS A 91 -2.59 -12.89 12.24
N HIS A 92 -3.08 -13.84 13.04
CA HIS A 92 -4.40 -14.43 12.83
C HIS A 92 -5.49 -13.37 12.93
N ARG A 93 -6.49 -13.47 12.05
CA ARG A 93 -7.64 -12.56 12.00
C ARG A 93 -8.92 -13.40 11.95
N ASP A 94 -9.81 -13.21 12.92
CA ASP A 94 -11.03 -14.02 13.08
C ASP A 94 -11.99 -13.94 11.87
N TYR A 95 -11.87 -12.88 11.05
CA TYR A 95 -12.67 -12.68 9.84
C TYR A 95 -12.02 -13.24 8.56
N VAL A 96 -10.84 -13.84 8.66
CA VAL A 96 -10.10 -14.46 7.54
C VAL A 96 -10.18 -15.97 7.68
N LEU A 97 -10.88 -16.62 6.74
CA LEU A 97 -11.05 -18.08 6.74
C LEU A 97 -9.89 -18.82 6.07
N ASP A 98 -9.24 -18.18 5.11
CA ASP A 98 -8.12 -18.73 4.34
C ASP A 98 -6.99 -17.70 4.30
N GLU A 99 -6.03 -17.86 5.20
CA GLU A 99 -4.93 -16.92 5.37
C GLU A 99 -3.98 -16.91 4.17
N GLU A 100 -3.69 -18.07 3.57
CA GLU A 100 -2.77 -18.14 2.43
C GLU A 100 -3.35 -17.42 1.20
N ASN A 101 -4.64 -17.64 0.93
CA ASN A 101 -5.32 -16.94 -0.14
C ASN A 101 -5.43 -15.44 0.16
N TYR A 102 -5.70 -15.06 1.41
CA TYR A 102 -5.78 -13.64 1.79
C TYR A 102 -4.44 -12.93 1.61
N LYS A 103 -3.33 -13.54 2.02
CA LYS A 103 -1.97 -13.04 1.75
C LYS A 103 -1.72 -12.86 0.26
N LYS A 104 -2.08 -13.88 -0.53
CA LYS A 104 -1.94 -13.82 -1.99
C LYS A 104 -2.71 -12.64 -2.57
N MET A 105 -3.95 -12.39 -2.14
CA MET A 105 -4.71 -11.23 -2.60
C MET A 105 -4.00 -9.90 -2.35
N ALA A 106 -3.35 -9.74 -1.19
CA ALA A 106 -2.56 -8.54 -0.90
C ALA A 106 -1.31 -8.43 -1.78
N PHE A 107 -0.64 -9.55 -2.04
CA PHE A 107 0.54 -9.59 -2.89
C PHE A 107 0.21 -9.30 -4.35
N ASP A 108 -0.94 -9.79 -4.83
CA ASP A 108 -1.46 -9.49 -6.16
C ASP A 108 -1.73 -7.97 -6.29
N VAL A 109 -2.34 -7.34 -5.29
CA VAL A 109 -2.52 -5.86 -5.28
C VAL A 109 -1.18 -5.13 -5.33
N TRP A 110 -0.21 -5.55 -4.51
CA TRP A 110 1.12 -4.95 -4.53
C TRP A 110 1.76 -5.05 -5.91
N THR A 111 1.86 -6.27 -6.44
CA THR A 111 2.63 -6.61 -7.64
C THR A 111 1.98 -6.04 -8.91
N ASP A 112 0.66 -6.16 -9.03
CA ASP A 112 -0.05 -5.83 -10.27
C ASP A 112 -0.45 -4.36 -10.32
N GLU A 113 -0.79 -3.76 -9.18
CA GLU A 113 -1.36 -2.41 -9.14
C GLU A 113 -0.42 -1.36 -8.57
N ILE A 114 0.18 -1.61 -7.41
CA ILE A 114 0.86 -0.56 -6.63
C ILE A 114 2.31 -0.38 -7.05
N GLU A 115 3.07 -1.47 -7.03
CA GLU A 115 4.51 -1.46 -7.28
C GLU A 115 4.89 -0.83 -8.62
N PRO A 116 4.26 -1.17 -9.77
CA PRO A 116 4.65 -0.59 -11.06
C PRO A 116 4.41 0.92 -11.13
N LYS A 117 3.49 1.45 -10.31
CA LYS A 117 3.17 2.88 -10.24
C LYS A 117 4.13 3.59 -9.29
N MET A 118 4.40 3.01 -8.12
CA MET A 118 5.38 3.56 -7.18
C MET A 118 6.79 3.61 -7.78
N MET A 119 7.19 2.61 -8.57
CA MET A 119 8.49 2.61 -9.26
C MET A 119 8.65 3.71 -10.34
N LYS A 120 7.54 4.27 -10.82
CA LYS A 120 7.55 5.38 -11.80
C LYS A 120 7.49 6.75 -11.13
N ASP A 121 7.29 6.81 -9.81
CA ASP A 121 7.24 8.05 -9.06
C ASP A 121 8.63 8.70 -9.03
N PRO A 122 8.77 10.03 -9.25
CA PRO A 122 10.06 10.73 -9.20
C PRO A 122 10.80 10.63 -7.85
N ARG A 123 10.09 10.27 -6.78
CA ARG A 123 10.66 10.02 -5.46
C ARG A 123 11.34 8.66 -5.38
N TYR A 124 11.00 7.70 -6.23
CA TYR A 124 11.56 6.36 -6.16
C TYR A 124 13.06 6.36 -6.49
N GLU A 125 13.82 5.70 -5.63
CA GLU A 125 15.25 5.47 -5.76
C GLU A 125 15.49 3.96 -5.70
N PRO A 126 15.97 3.34 -6.80
CA PRO A 126 16.34 1.94 -6.75
C PRO A 126 17.45 1.76 -5.73
N ALA A 127 17.27 0.82 -4.79
CA ALA A 127 18.32 0.47 -3.85
C ALA A 127 19.56 0.01 -4.63
N ALA A 128 20.70 0.65 -4.35
CA ALA A 128 22.00 0.31 -4.92
C ALA A 128 22.55 -1.02 -4.37
#